data_AF-A0A3M1U7A9-F1
#
_entry.id   AF-A0A3M1U7A9-F1
#
_cell.length_a   1.000
_cell.length_b   1.000
_cell.length_c   1.000
_cell.angle_alpha   90.00
_cell.angle_beta   90.00
_cell.angle_gamma   90.00
#
_symmetry.space_group_name_H-M   'P 1'
#
loop_
_entity.id
_entity.type
_entity.pdbx_description
1 polymer ?
#
loop_
_entity_poly.entity_id
_entity_poly.type
_entity_poly.pdbx_seq_one_letter_code
_entity_poly.pdbx_strand_id
1 'polypeptide(L)'
;MLAFGLASCAVAQKKFTKGERGALKELKAKTIKDARKEARKMKKQGFKPFPGGLPLEMQLQDSWIKQLEVNEEGHEKYLYADGNGVGKTQTAAEFQAMEVAKLQLAGQISNEVIQIIEGKIANEQIDRETGNSLTKIVSGSKNYVVESLPYVKPRLKVIREVGKRDVEVQVKLFYSYEESLAAAEASMERRAREELESEADELIEEIDNIFDNVFQRRGERRGRNR
;
A
#
# COMPACT_ATOMS: atom_id res chain seq x y z
N MET A 1 0.40 28.05 -3.55
CA MET A 1 0.32 26.77 -2.84
C MET A 1 -0.99 26.11 -3.20
N LEU A 2 -0.97 25.08 -4.05
CA LEU A 2 -2.17 24.33 -4.42
C LEU A 2 -2.33 23.17 -3.42
N ALA A 3 -3.34 23.28 -2.57
CA ALA A 3 -3.75 22.23 -1.66
C ALA A 3 -4.31 21.05 -2.47
N PHE A 4 -3.55 19.97 -2.57
CA PHE A 4 -4.11 18.66 -2.89
C PHE A 4 -4.84 18.18 -1.64
N GLY A 5 -6.16 18.37 -1.63
CA GLY A 5 -7.03 17.87 -0.59
C GLY A 5 -6.89 16.36 -0.48
N LEU A 6 -6.43 15.90 0.68
CA LEU A 6 -6.59 14.54 1.16
C LEU A 6 -8.08 14.26 1.26
N ALA A 7 -8.66 13.68 0.21
CA ALA A 7 -9.90 12.93 0.34
C ALA A 7 -9.55 11.63 1.07
N SER A 8 -9.56 11.69 2.40
CA SER A 8 -9.76 10.51 3.25
C SER A 8 -11.12 9.95 2.87
N CYS A 9 -11.12 8.94 2.01
CA CYS A 9 -12.32 8.17 1.70
C CYS A 9 -12.18 6.87 2.48
N ALA A 10 -12.94 6.76 3.58
CA ALA A 10 -13.18 5.49 4.24
C ALA A 10 -13.78 4.52 3.21
N VAL A 11 -13.00 3.55 2.75
CA VAL A 11 -13.50 2.53 1.83
C VAL A 11 -14.18 1.46 2.68
N ALA A 12 -15.49 1.63 2.85
CA ALA A 12 -16.34 0.55 3.32
C ALA A 12 -16.21 -0.65 2.36
N GLN A 13 -15.85 -1.81 2.92
CA GLN A 13 -15.67 -3.09 2.23
C GLN A 13 -16.89 -3.43 1.35
N LYS A 14 -16.79 -3.24 0.04
CA LYS A 14 -17.88 -3.54 -0.91
C LYS A 14 -17.49 -4.69 -1.84
N LYS A 15 -18.11 -5.86 -1.65
CA LYS A 15 -18.01 -7.00 -2.56
C LYS A 15 -18.73 -6.70 -3.88
N PHE A 16 -18.04 -6.88 -5.02
CA PHE A 16 -18.61 -6.67 -6.36
C PHE A 16 -19.26 -7.95 -6.94
N THR A 17 -20.56 -7.87 -7.26
CA THR A 17 -21.44 -8.83 -7.94
C THR A 17 -21.18 -8.97 -9.46
N LYS A 18 -21.78 -9.99 -10.11
CA LYS A 18 -21.61 -10.29 -11.55
C LYS A 18 -21.94 -9.12 -12.50
N GLY A 19 -22.91 -8.27 -12.16
CA GLY A 19 -23.25 -7.07 -12.95
C GLY A 19 -22.15 -6.01 -12.92
N GLU A 20 -21.40 -5.93 -11.83
CA GLU A 20 -20.29 -5.00 -11.65
C GLU A 20 -19.07 -5.38 -12.50
N ARG A 21 -18.96 -6.62 -12.99
CA ARG A 21 -17.91 -7.04 -13.94
C ARG A 21 -18.08 -6.43 -15.34
N GLY A 22 -19.32 -6.20 -15.78
CA GLY A 22 -19.64 -5.48 -17.01
C GLY A 22 -19.32 -3.99 -16.87
N ALA A 23 -19.72 -3.40 -15.75
CA ALA A 23 -19.35 -2.04 -15.36
C ALA A 23 -17.82 -1.87 -15.27
N LEU A 24 -17.08 -2.86 -14.76
CA LEU A 24 -15.62 -2.85 -14.67
C LEU A 24 -14.96 -2.73 -16.05
N LYS A 25 -15.52 -3.35 -17.10
CA LYS A 25 -15.00 -3.24 -18.47
C LYS A 25 -15.20 -1.84 -19.05
N GLU A 26 -16.37 -1.24 -18.85
CA GLU A 26 -16.63 0.15 -19.24
C GLU A 26 -15.81 1.15 -18.43
N LEU A 27 -15.63 0.88 -17.13
CA LEU A 27 -14.79 1.66 -16.24
C LEU A 27 -13.33 1.62 -16.70
N LYS A 28 -12.83 0.44 -17.08
CA LYS A 28 -11.50 0.23 -17.69
C LYS A 28 -11.34 1.00 -19.00
N ALA A 29 -12.35 1.03 -19.85
CA ALA A 29 -12.30 1.79 -21.11
C ALA A 29 -12.29 3.32 -20.88
N LYS A 30 -13.11 3.82 -19.94
CA LYS A 30 -13.12 5.25 -19.54
C LYS A 30 -11.80 5.67 -18.90
N THR A 31 -11.26 4.85 -18.00
CA THR A 31 -9.95 5.08 -17.36
C THR A 31 -8.81 5.17 -18.37
N ILE A 32 -8.82 4.40 -19.47
CA ILE A 32 -7.79 4.55 -20.52
C ILE A 32 -7.84 5.95 -21.17
N LYS A 33 -9.03 6.46 -21.49
CA LYS A 33 -9.18 7.79 -22.12
C LYS A 33 -8.75 8.89 -21.16
N ASP A 34 -9.14 8.79 -19.90
CA ASP A 34 -8.83 9.81 -18.91
C ASP A 34 -7.35 9.74 -18.49
N ALA A 35 -6.73 8.56 -18.46
CA ALA A 35 -5.29 8.39 -18.21
C ALA A 35 -4.47 9.10 -19.29
N ARG A 36 -4.90 9.01 -20.56
CA ARG A 36 -4.27 9.74 -21.67
C ARG A 36 -4.42 11.27 -21.53
N LYS A 37 -5.58 11.75 -21.07
CA LYS A 37 -5.77 13.19 -20.81
C LYS A 37 -4.85 13.66 -19.69
N GLU A 38 -4.74 12.88 -18.62
CA GLU A 38 -3.89 13.22 -17.48
C GLU A 38 -2.41 13.17 -17.86
N ALA A 39 -1.97 12.17 -18.62
CA ALA A 39 -0.62 12.11 -19.17
C ALA A 39 -0.26 13.37 -19.98
N ARG A 40 -1.20 13.87 -20.80
CA ARG A 40 -0.99 15.12 -21.56
C ARG A 40 -0.87 16.33 -20.65
N LYS A 41 -1.64 16.41 -19.55
CA LYS A 41 -1.51 17.50 -18.57
C LYS A 41 -0.16 17.43 -17.87
N MET A 42 0.25 16.25 -17.42
CA MET A 42 1.55 16.04 -16.77
C MET A 42 2.70 16.41 -17.71
N LYS A 43 2.63 16.04 -19.01
CA LYS A 43 3.61 16.48 -20.01
C LYS A 43 3.66 18.01 -20.15
N LYS A 44 2.52 18.69 -20.17
CA LYS A 44 2.45 20.17 -20.18
C LYS A 44 3.05 20.80 -18.92
N GLN A 45 3.01 20.09 -17.79
CA GLN A 45 3.64 20.48 -16.53
C GLN A 45 5.15 20.15 -16.47
N GLY A 46 5.73 19.65 -17.57
CA GLY A 46 7.16 19.33 -17.68
C GLY A 46 7.54 17.91 -17.25
N PHE A 47 6.58 17.05 -16.88
CA PHE A 47 6.89 15.67 -16.54
C PHE A 47 7.26 14.86 -17.77
N LYS A 48 8.41 14.19 -17.67
CA LYS A 48 8.92 13.21 -18.63
C LYS A 48 9.02 11.84 -17.95
N PRO A 49 8.87 10.73 -18.71
CA PRO A 49 9.16 9.40 -18.16
C PRO A 49 10.64 9.32 -17.76
N PHE A 50 10.95 8.51 -16.75
CA PHE A 50 12.34 8.21 -16.42
C PHE A 50 13.09 7.58 -17.61
N PRO A 51 14.41 7.78 -17.73
CA PRO A 51 15.22 7.11 -18.75
C PRO A 51 15.03 5.58 -18.71
N GLY A 52 14.72 4.98 -19.87
CA GLY A 52 14.42 3.54 -19.98
C GLY A 52 13.03 3.12 -19.46
N GLY A 53 12.22 4.06 -18.97
CA GLY A 53 10.85 3.81 -18.54
C GLY A 53 9.84 3.78 -19.69
N LEU A 54 8.68 3.19 -19.44
CA LEU A 54 7.56 3.22 -20.38
C LEU A 54 7.07 4.66 -20.63
N PRO A 55 6.40 4.94 -21.76
CA PRO A 55 5.73 6.23 -21.98
C PRO A 55 4.75 6.57 -20.85
N LEU A 56 4.64 7.86 -20.52
CA LEU A 56 3.80 8.34 -19.40
C LEU A 56 2.35 7.87 -19.50
N GLU A 57 1.78 7.88 -20.71
CA GLU A 57 0.44 7.36 -20.97
C GLU A 57 0.29 5.89 -20.54
N MET A 58 1.28 5.06 -20.85
CA MET A 58 1.26 3.64 -20.51
C MET A 58 1.43 3.42 -19.02
N GLN A 59 2.30 4.20 -18.37
CA GLN A 59 2.49 4.15 -16.92
C GLN A 59 1.22 4.52 -16.15
N LEU A 60 0.55 5.62 -16.54
CA LEU A 60 -0.71 6.05 -15.92
C LEU A 60 -1.84 5.06 -16.18
N GLN A 61 -1.93 4.55 -17.42
CA GLN A 61 -2.91 3.53 -17.75
C GLN A 61 -2.73 2.27 -16.90
N ASP A 62 -1.50 1.75 -16.79
CA ASP A 62 -1.19 0.59 -15.96
C ASP A 62 -1.52 0.83 -14.49
N SER A 63 -1.14 2.01 -13.97
CA SER A 63 -1.47 2.43 -12.61
C SER A 63 -2.98 2.43 -12.35
N TRP A 64 -3.77 3.03 -13.23
CA TRP A 64 -5.21 3.16 -13.01
C TRP A 64 -5.94 1.83 -13.17
N ILE A 65 -5.48 0.97 -14.10
CA ILE A 65 -6.00 -0.39 -14.21
C ILE A 65 -5.76 -1.16 -12.92
N LYS A 66 -4.56 -1.07 -12.34
CA LYS A 66 -4.23 -1.74 -11.07
C LYS A 66 -5.06 -1.25 -9.89
N GLN A 67 -5.37 0.04 -9.80
CA GLN A 67 -6.26 0.58 -8.76
C GLN A 67 -7.67 -0.01 -8.82
N LEU A 68 -8.09 -0.49 -9.99
CA LEU A 68 -9.39 -1.12 -10.20
C LEU A 68 -9.35 -2.66 -10.14
N GLU A 69 -8.16 -3.25 -9.93
CA GLU A 69 -8.06 -4.69 -9.78
C GLU A 69 -8.54 -5.11 -8.39
N VAL A 70 -9.45 -6.06 -8.39
CA VAL A 70 -9.93 -6.72 -7.19
C VAL A 70 -9.47 -8.18 -7.19
N ASN A 71 -9.29 -8.75 -6.00
CA ASN A 71 -9.03 -10.17 -5.82
C ASN A 71 -10.31 -11.00 -6.04
N GLU A 72 -10.20 -12.32 -5.90
CA GLU A 72 -11.31 -13.27 -6.12
C GLU A 72 -12.51 -13.01 -5.20
N GLU A 73 -12.27 -12.38 -4.05
CA GLU A 73 -13.26 -12.06 -3.02
C GLU A 73 -13.93 -10.70 -3.24
N GLY A 74 -13.45 -9.93 -4.21
CA GLY A 74 -13.94 -8.59 -4.51
C GLY A 74 -13.30 -7.48 -3.67
N HIS A 75 -12.25 -7.77 -2.89
CA HIS A 75 -11.45 -6.78 -2.19
C HIS A 75 -10.37 -6.20 -3.10
N GLU A 76 -9.81 -5.04 -2.77
CA GLU A 76 -8.72 -4.43 -3.51
C GLU A 76 -7.53 -5.39 -3.61
N LYS A 77 -6.98 -5.55 -4.82
CA LYS A 77 -5.85 -6.47 -5.04
C LYS A 77 -4.52 -5.87 -4.60
N TYR A 78 -4.41 -4.55 -4.63
CA TYR A 78 -3.18 -3.83 -4.33
C TYR A 78 -3.45 -2.63 -3.44
N LEU A 79 -2.63 -2.45 -2.42
CA LEU A 79 -2.43 -1.15 -1.79
C LEU A 79 -1.52 -0.31 -2.68
N TYR A 80 -1.71 1.01 -2.66
CA TYR A 80 -0.91 1.91 -3.47
C TYR A 80 -0.66 3.23 -2.75
N ALA A 81 0.51 3.81 -2.99
CA ALA A 81 0.85 5.11 -2.45
C ALA A 81 1.68 5.94 -3.43
N ASP A 82 1.58 7.25 -3.26
CA ASP A 82 2.24 8.25 -4.09
C ASP A 82 3.38 8.91 -3.32
N GLY A 83 4.53 9.03 -3.96
CA GLY A 83 5.72 9.65 -3.38
C GLY A 83 6.21 10.78 -4.26
N ASN A 84 6.55 11.90 -3.65
CA ASN A 84 7.17 13.02 -4.33
C ASN A 84 8.49 13.36 -3.63
N GLY A 85 9.52 13.62 -4.41
CA GLY A 85 10.84 14.00 -3.92
C GLY A 85 11.43 15.10 -4.77
N VAL A 86 12.15 16.03 -4.15
CA VAL A 86 12.83 17.13 -4.82
C VAL A 86 14.29 17.14 -4.38
N GLY A 87 15.20 17.10 -5.35
CA GLY A 87 16.63 17.02 -5.06
C GLY A 87 17.49 17.67 -6.15
N LYS A 88 18.74 17.95 -5.79
CA LYS A 88 19.75 18.49 -6.73
C LYS A 88 20.18 17.49 -7.81
N THR A 89 19.89 16.21 -7.60
CA THR A 89 20.16 15.14 -8.56
C THR A 89 18.93 14.27 -8.71
N GLN A 90 18.79 13.63 -9.87
CA GLN A 90 17.73 12.66 -10.14
C GLN A 90 17.70 11.53 -9.11
N THR A 91 18.86 11.00 -8.72
CA THR A 91 18.97 9.91 -7.74
C THR A 91 18.49 10.35 -6.35
N ALA A 92 18.85 11.57 -5.91
CA ALA A 92 18.41 12.07 -4.61
C ALA A 92 16.88 12.29 -4.57
N ALA A 93 16.32 12.88 -5.63
CA ALA A 93 14.89 13.07 -5.77
C ALA A 93 14.13 11.74 -5.85
N GLU A 94 14.66 10.75 -6.58
CA GLU A 94 14.09 9.40 -6.66
C GLU A 94 14.10 8.70 -5.30
N PHE A 95 15.23 8.73 -4.59
CA PHE A 95 15.34 8.13 -3.27
C PHE A 95 14.32 8.73 -2.30
N GLN A 96 14.21 10.06 -2.26
CA GLN A 96 13.22 10.73 -1.41
C GLN A 96 11.78 10.36 -1.80
N ALA A 97 11.46 10.36 -3.11
CA ALA A 97 10.13 10.00 -3.58
C ALA A 97 9.77 8.56 -3.18
N MET A 98 10.72 7.62 -3.34
CA MET A 98 10.56 6.23 -2.95
C MET A 98 10.30 6.07 -1.45
N GLU A 99 11.09 6.75 -0.61
CA GLU A 99 10.93 6.66 0.85
C GLU A 99 9.61 7.28 1.32
N VAL A 100 9.17 8.40 0.73
CA VAL A 100 7.85 8.98 1.02
C VAL A 100 6.73 7.99 0.65
N ALA A 101 6.79 7.36 -0.52
CA ALA A 101 5.77 6.40 -0.94
C ALA A 101 5.74 5.15 -0.05
N LYS A 102 6.91 4.62 0.37
CA LYS A 102 6.97 3.49 1.31
C LYS A 102 6.39 3.84 2.68
N LEU A 103 6.70 5.02 3.21
CA LEU A 103 6.16 5.49 4.49
C LEU A 103 4.64 5.62 4.46
N GLN A 104 4.08 6.04 3.32
CA GLN A 104 2.64 6.08 3.12
C GLN A 104 2.04 4.68 3.00
N LEU A 105 2.66 3.76 2.24
CA LEU A 105 2.24 2.36 2.18
C LEU A 105 2.23 1.72 3.56
N ALA A 106 3.31 1.88 4.34
CA ALA A 106 3.39 1.36 5.70
C ALA A 106 2.27 1.94 6.58
N GLY A 107 1.95 3.23 6.44
CA GLY A 107 0.81 3.84 7.13
C GLY A 107 -0.54 3.24 6.73
N GLN A 108 -0.77 2.98 5.45
CA GLN A 108 -1.98 2.30 4.98
C GLN A 108 -2.07 0.88 5.53
N ILE A 109 -0.97 0.12 5.48
CA ILE A 109 -0.88 -1.23 6.03
C ILE A 109 -1.21 -1.23 7.53
N SER A 110 -0.62 -0.33 8.31
CA SER A 110 -0.92 -0.18 9.73
C SER A 110 -2.42 0.09 9.97
N ASN A 111 -3.04 0.96 9.17
CA ASN A 111 -4.47 1.26 9.30
C ASN A 111 -5.36 0.07 8.95
N GLU A 112 -4.99 -0.74 7.95
CA GLU A 112 -5.70 -1.98 7.62
C GLU A 112 -5.64 -2.97 8.79
N VAL A 113 -4.47 -3.16 9.40
CA VAL A 113 -4.33 -4.04 10.58
C VAL A 113 -5.13 -3.53 11.77
N ILE A 114 -5.10 -2.22 12.05
CA ILE A 114 -5.92 -1.62 13.13
C ILE A 114 -7.41 -1.89 12.90
N GLN A 115 -7.90 -1.73 11.67
CA GLN A 115 -9.30 -2.03 11.34
C GLN A 115 -9.65 -3.52 11.54
N ILE A 116 -8.72 -4.44 11.25
CA ILE A 116 -8.90 -5.87 11.53
C ILE A 116 -9.00 -6.11 13.04
N ILE A 117 -8.13 -5.48 13.83
CA ILE A 117 -8.15 -5.56 15.30
C ILE A 117 -9.47 -5.01 15.85
N GLU A 118 -9.89 -3.81 15.43
CA GLU A 118 -11.15 -3.19 15.83
C GLU A 118 -12.35 -4.07 15.49
N GLY A 119 -12.35 -4.68 14.29
CA GLY A 119 -13.38 -5.64 13.88
C GLY A 119 -13.43 -6.87 14.78
N LYS A 120 -12.29 -7.40 15.21
CA LYS A 120 -12.22 -8.54 16.14
C LYS A 120 -12.71 -8.18 17.54
N ILE A 121 -12.37 -7.00 18.05
CA ILE A 121 -12.90 -6.49 19.33
C ILE A 121 -14.43 -6.36 19.25
N ALA A 122 -14.95 -5.77 18.17
CA ALA A 122 -16.38 -5.56 17.97
C ALA A 122 -17.16 -6.89 17.87
N ASN A 123 -16.52 -7.94 17.36
CA ASN A 123 -17.08 -9.28 17.25
C ASN A 123 -16.80 -10.15 18.49
N GLU A 124 -16.29 -9.58 19.58
CA GLU A 124 -15.95 -10.29 20.83
C GLU A 124 -14.98 -11.46 20.63
N GLN A 125 -14.15 -11.40 19.58
CA GLN A 125 -13.16 -12.44 19.26
C GLN A 125 -11.84 -12.25 19.99
N ILE A 126 -11.54 -11.02 20.39
CA ILE A 126 -10.43 -10.64 21.28
C ILE A 126 -10.97 -9.63 22.28
N ASP A 127 -10.40 -9.59 23.48
CA ASP A 127 -10.77 -8.61 24.49
C ASP A 127 -10.17 -7.23 24.17
N ARG A 128 -10.68 -6.19 24.86
CA ARG A 128 -10.25 -4.81 24.61
C ARG A 128 -8.81 -4.53 25.07
N GLU A 129 -8.34 -5.19 26.11
CA GLU A 129 -7.00 -5.00 26.64
C GLU A 129 -5.96 -5.53 25.64
N THR A 130 -6.15 -6.77 25.19
CA THR A 130 -5.36 -7.39 24.12
C THR A 130 -5.41 -6.58 22.83
N GLY A 131 -6.59 -6.12 22.41
CA GLY A 131 -6.75 -5.27 21.23
C GLY A 131 -5.97 -3.94 21.31
N ASN A 132 -5.93 -3.31 22.48
CA ASN A 132 -5.15 -2.09 22.71
C ASN A 132 -3.63 -2.37 22.65
N SER A 133 -3.18 -3.46 23.25
CA SER A 133 -1.78 -3.89 23.20
C SER A 133 -1.32 -4.14 21.76
N LEU A 134 -2.13 -4.83 20.96
CA LEU A 134 -1.84 -5.09 19.55
C LEU A 134 -1.81 -3.80 18.73
N THR A 135 -2.70 -2.85 18.99
CA THR A 135 -2.69 -1.53 18.33
C THR A 135 -1.43 -0.73 18.67
N LYS A 136 -0.92 -0.85 19.91
CA LYS A 136 0.36 -0.25 20.32
C LYS A 136 1.53 -0.88 19.57
N ILE A 137 1.53 -2.21 19.38
CA ILE A 137 2.53 -2.91 18.57
C ILE A 137 2.48 -2.39 17.12
N VAL A 138 1.31 -2.36 16.48
CA VAL A 138 1.16 -1.85 15.10
C VAL A 138 1.73 -0.44 14.97
N SER A 139 1.42 0.44 15.91
CA SER A 139 1.86 1.85 15.90
C SER A 139 3.38 2.00 15.91
N GLY A 140 4.08 1.12 16.64
CA GLY A 140 5.53 1.14 16.67
C GLY A 140 6.20 0.24 15.62
N SER A 141 5.46 -0.65 14.95
CA SER A 141 5.98 -1.51 13.88
C SER A 141 6.14 -0.79 12.53
N LYS A 142 5.72 0.47 12.39
CA LYS A 142 5.73 1.18 11.11
C LYS A 142 7.10 1.17 10.39
N ASN A 143 8.20 1.37 11.12
CA ASN A 143 9.54 1.33 10.53
C ASN A 143 9.93 -0.09 10.10
N TYR A 144 9.54 -1.10 10.88
CA TYR A 144 9.74 -2.52 10.55
C TYR A 144 8.95 -2.92 9.31
N VAL A 145 7.75 -2.36 9.13
CA VAL A 145 6.97 -2.52 7.88
C VAL A 145 7.71 -1.90 6.71
N VAL A 146 8.26 -0.70 6.85
CA VAL A 146 9.07 -0.09 5.77
C VAL A 146 10.31 -0.93 5.42
N GLU A 147 10.97 -1.51 6.43
CA GLU A 147 12.13 -2.40 6.25
C GLU A 147 11.76 -3.74 5.61
N SER A 148 10.59 -4.29 5.94
CA SER A 148 10.13 -5.58 5.44
C SER A 148 9.57 -5.51 4.02
N LEU A 149 9.23 -4.32 3.52
CA LEU A 149 8.86 -4.11 2.11
C LEU A 149 10.12 -4.26 1.22
N PRO A 150 10.27 -5.38 0.47
CA PRO A 150 11.36 -5.52 -0.49
C PRO A 150 11.23 -4.45 -1.59
N TYR A 151 12.21 -4.35 -2.48
CA TYR A 151 12.18 -3.37 -3.58
C TYR A 151 10.82 -3.35 -4.32
N VAL A 152 10.01 -2.32 -4.04
CA VAL A 152 8.70 -2.15 -4.68
C VAL A 152 8.91 -1.42 -6.00
N LYS A 153 8.74 -2.14 -7.11
CA LYS A 153 8.89 -1.54 -8.45
C LYS A 153 7.79 -0.49 -8.70
N PRO A 154 8.15 0.79 -8.94
CA PRO A 154 7.16 1.81 -9.26
C PRO A 154 6.41 1.50 -10.56
N ARG A 155 5.10 1.76 -10.58
CA ARG A 155 4.26 1.65 -11.78
C ARG A 155 4.12 2.99 -12.49
N LEU A 156 4.20 4.08 -11.73
CA LEU A 156 4.46 5.41 -12.24
C LEU A 156 5.80 5.88 -11.70
N LYS A 157 6.67 6.36 -12.56
CA LYS A 157 7.92 7.03 -12.22
C LYS A 157 8.22 8.10 -13.27
N VAL A 158 8.03 9.35 -12.87
CA VAL A 158 8.21 10.53 -13.71
C VAL A 158 9.16 11.50 -13.07
N ILE A 159 9.78 12.31 -13.92
CA ILE A 159 10.76 13.31 -13.52
C ILE A 159 10.44 14.63 -14.21
N ARG A 160 10.69 15.75 -13.54
CA ARG A 160 10.74 17.07 -14.16
C ARG A 160 11.84 17.90 -13.55
N GLU A 161 12.27 18.91 -14.28
CA GLU A 161 13.12 19.97 -13.74
C GLU A 161 12.24 20.99 -13.02
N VAL A 162 12.71 21.46 -11.86
CA VAL A 162 12.03 22.46 -11.04
C VAL A 162 13.03 23.58 -10.72
N GLY A 163 12.67 24.81 -11.06
CA GLY A 163 13.58 25.95 -10.90
C GLY A 163 14.81 25.86 -11.82
N LYS A 164 15.97 26.32 -11.34
CA LYS A 164 17.19 26.42 -12.16
C LYS A 164 18.04 25.15 -12.18
N ARG A 165 17.96 24.29 -11.17
CA ARG A 165 18.87 23.15 -10.98
C ARG A 165 18.25 21.94 -10.27
N ASP A 166 17.05 22.08 -9.71
CA ASP A 166 16.46 21.00 -8.93
C ASP A 166 15.62 20.10 -9.83
N VAL A 167 15.44 18.88 -9.35
CA VAL A 167 14.71 17.82 -10.03
C VAL A 167 13.61 17.36 -9.08
N GLU A 168 12.39 17.26 -9.60
CA GLU A 168 11.28 16.60 -8.92
C GLU A 168 11.03 15.24 -9.55
N VAL A 169 10.90 14.23 -8.69
CA VAL A 169 10.51 12.88 -9.06
C VAL A 169 9.20 12.55 -8.39
N GLN A 170 8.26 12.00 -9.16
CA GLN A 170 7.03 11.43 -8.62
C GLN A 170 7.00 9.94 -8.91
N VAL A 171 6.66 9.15 -7.89
CA VAL A 171 6.50 7.71 -7.98
C VAL A 171 5.13 7.30 -7.49
N LYS A 172 4.60 6.23 -8.07
CA LYS A 172 3.46 5.50 -7.52
C LYS A 172 3.83 4.03 -7.35
N LEU A 173 3.73 3.58 -6.11
CA LEU A 173 4.00 2.21 -5.72
C LEU A 173 2.69 1.42 -5.66
N PHE A 174 2.79 0.14 -5.98
CA PHE A 174 1.71 -0.83 -5.80
C PHE A 174 2.30 -2.03 -5.07
N TYR A 175 1.62 -2.46 -4.03
CA TYR A 175 2.02 -3.62 -3.23
C TYR A 175 0.81 -4.54 -3.07
N SER A 176 1.02 -5.86 -3.19
CA SER A 176 -0.08 -6.81 -3.08
C SER A 176 -0.74 -6.68 -1.71
N TYR A 177 -2.07 -6.62 -1.65
CA TYR A 177 -2.78 -6.53 -0.38
C TYR A 177 -2.42 -7.71 0.54
N GLU A 178 -2.33 -8.92 -0.02
CA GLU A 178 -1.95 -10.14 0.71
C GLU A 178 -0.53 -10.07 1.26
N GLU A 179 0.45 -9.69 0.41
CA GLU A 179 1.84 -9.54 0.85
C GLU A 179 1.98 -8.40 1.87
N SER A 180 1.12 -7.38 1.79
CA SER A 180 1.12 -6.25 2.72
C SER A 180 0.75 -6.66 4.14
N LEU A 181 -0.22 -7.58 4.27
CA LEU A 181 -0.61 -8.13 5.56
C LEU A 181 0.44 -9.08 6.10
N ALA A 182 1.06 -9.91 5.25
CA ALA A 182 2.16 -10.79 5.67
C ALA A 182 3.38 -9.98 6.15
N ALA A 183 3.70 -8.87 5.47
CA ALA A 183 4.75 -7.96 5.91
C ALA A 183 4.41 -7.30 7.25
N ALA A 184 3.14 -6.96 7.49
CA ALA A 184 2.67 -6.40 8.75
C ALA A 184 2.79 -7.40 9.89
N GLU A 185 2.31 -8.63 9.70
CA GLU A 185 2.41 -9.75 10.65
C GLU A 185 3.87 -9.96 11.09
N ALA A 186 4.77 -10.17 10.13
CA ALA A 186 6.20 -10.36 10.41
C ALA A 186 6.83 -9.16 11.15
N SER A 187 6.39 -7.93 10.83
CA SER A 187 6.87 -6.71 11.48
C SER A 187 6.32 -6.54 12.90
N MET A 188 5.13 -7.05 13.18
CA MET A 188 4.54 -7.08 14.51
C MET A 188 5.20 -8.14 15.38
N GLU A 189 5.39 -9.35 14.86
CA GLU A 189 6.10 -10.42 15.58
C GLU A 189 7.52 -10.00 15.96
N ARG A 190 8.28 -9.42 15.00
CA ARG A 190 9.62 -8.92 15.27
C ARG A 190 9.62 -7.89 16.39
N ARG A 191 8.66 -6.96 16.39
CA ARG A 191 8.52 -5.97 17.45
C ARG A 191 8.16 -6.58 18.79
N ALA A 192 7.25 -7.55 18.82
CA ALA A 192 6.87 -8.27 20.05
C ALA A 192 8.09 -8.95 20.68
N ARG A 193 8.93 -9.62 19.86
CA ARG A 193 10.18 -10.24 20.31
C ARG A 193 11.20 -9.23 20.86
N GLU A 194 11.27 -8.04 20.28
CA GLU A 194 12.22 -7.01 20.70
C GLU A 194 11.79 -6.26 21.97
N GLU A 195 10.49 -6.11 22.26
CA GLU A 195 10.00 -5.29 23.38
C GLU A 195 9.57 -6.08 24.62
N LEU A 196 9.16 -7.36 24.48
CA LEU A 196 8.35 -8.02 25.49
C LEU A 196 8.81 -9.44 25.80
N GLU A 197 10.12 -9.70 25.88
CA GLU A 197 10.76 -11.04 26.00
C GLU A 197 9.95 -12.13 26.75
N SER A 198 9.30 -11.84 27.89
CA SER A 198 8.46 -12.80 28.64
C SER A 198 7.00 -12.94 28.17
N GLU A 199 6.44 -11.93 27.50
CA GLU A 199 5.06 -11.87 26.97
C GLU A 199 5.03 -12.02 25.43
N ALA A 200 6.19 -12.09 24.79
CA ALA A 200 6.33 -12.09 23.34
C ALA A 200 5.62 -13.30 22.71
N ASP A 201 5.73 -14.48 23.31
CA ASP A 201 5.12 -15.70 22.76
C ASP A 201 3.58 -15.64 22.78
N GLU A 202 2.99 -15.14 23.87
CA GLU A 202 1.53 -14.94 23.98
C GLU A 202 1.03 -13.90 22.95
N LEU A 203 1.76 -12.79 22.80
CA LEU A 203 1.41 -11.77 21.81
C LEU A 203 1.59 -12.24 20.37
N ILE A 204 2.58 -13.08 20.11
CA ILE A 204 2.79 -13.67 18.77
C ILE A 204 1.65 -14.63 18.44
N GLU A 205 1.15 -15.40 19.41
CA GLU A 205 -0.04 -16.24 19.21
C GLU A 205 -1.27 -15.38 18.86
N GLU A 206 -1.46 -14.25 19.54
CA GLU A 206 -2.55 -13.31 19.21
C GLU A 206 -2.36 -12.63 17.85
N ILE A 207 -1.12 -12.32 17.46
CA ILE A 207 -0.79 -11.83 16.12
C ILE A 207 -1.14 -12.89 15.07
N ASP A 208 -0.64 -14.12 15.22
CA ASP A 208 -0.97 -15.25 14.34
C ASP A 208 -2.51 -15.40 14.25
N ASN A 209 -3.25 -15.28 15.35
CA ASN A 209 -4.72 -15.33 15.38
C ASN A 209 -5.39 -14.20 14.59
N ILE A 210 -4.83 -12.97 14.63
CA ILE A 210 -5.31 -11.84 13.82
C ILE A 210 -5.26 -12.18 12.34
N PHE A 211 -4.15 -12.76 11.89
CA PHE A 211 -3.84 -13.00 10.50
C PHE A 211 -4.32 -14.37 9.98
N ASP A 212 -4.56 -15.34 10.85
CA ASP A 212 -4.98 -16.70 10.48
C ASP A 212 -6.26 -16.72 9.64
N ASN A 213 -7.25 -15.89 9.99
CA ASN A 213 -8.51 -15.78 9.23
C ASN A 213 -8.34 -15.08 7.87
N VAL A 214 -7.27 -14.30 7.69
CA VAL A 214 -6.93 -13.62 6.43
C VAL A 214 -6.34 -14.63 5.44
N PHE A 215 -5.46 -15.52 5.91
CA PHE A 215 -4.72 -16.45 5.07
C PHE A 215 -5.38 -17.83 4.89
N GLN A 216 -6.27 -18.26 5.79
CA GLN A 216 -6.91 -19.58 5.73
C GLN A 216 -7.80 -19.86 4.50
N ARG A 217 -8.11 -18.87 3.66
CA ARG A 217 -8.90 -19.08 2.42
C ARG A 217 -8.09 -19.52 1.20
N ARG A 218 -6.76 -19.61 1.33
CA ARG A 218 -5.91 -20.40 0.43
C ARG A 218 -5.12 -21.38 1.28
N GLY A 219 -5.33 -22.67 1.06
CA GLY A 219 -4.68 -23.75 1.79
C GLY A 219 -3.16 -23.85 1.57
N GLU A 220 -2.40 -22.84 1.99
CA GLU A 220 -0.95 -22.81 1.93
C GLU A 220 -0.34 -22.26 3.23
N ARG A 221 -0.75 -22.79 4.39
CA ARG A 221 0.24 -22.98 5.46
C ARG A 221 1.11 -24.18 5.08
N ARG A 222 2.11 -23.95 4.23
CA ARG A 222 3.25 -24.86 4.12
C ARG A 222 3.86 -24.97 5.51
N GLY A 223 3.94 -26.20 6.00
CA GLY A 223 4.14 -26.53 7.40
C GLY A 223 5.28 -25.75 8.06
N ARG A 224 4.95 -25.08 9.18
CA ARG A 224 5.90 -24.96 10.29
C ARG A 224 6.06 -26.37 10.84
N ASN A 225 7.11 -27.05 10.40
CA ASN A 225 7.56 -28.26 11.07
C ASN A 225 7.96 -27.89 12.50
N ARG A 226 7.63 -28.83 13.39
CA ARG A 226 7.92 -28.90 14.82
C ARG A 226 9.35 -28.49 15.18
#